data_AF-A0A2E9SSB4-F1
#
_entry.id   AF-A0A2E9SSB4-F1
#
_cell.length_a   1.000
_cell.length_b   1.000
_cell.length_c   1.000
_cell.angle_alpha   90.00
_cell.angle_beta   90.00
_cell.angle_gamma   90.00
#
_symmetry.space_group_name_H-M   'P 1'
#
loop_
_entity.id
_entity.type
_entity.pdbx_description
1 polymer ?
#
loop_
_entity_poly.entity_id
_entity_poly.type
_entity_poly.pdbx_seq_one_letter_code
_entity_poly.pdbx_strand_id
1 'polypeptide(L)' 'ASDSSFQVRWSEHRFVNGAAAGIERWTAVVSIVLQTPRTERRLRRNPLGIYVNGLSWSRELEANEGDIP' A
#
# COMPACT_ATOMS: atom_id res chain seq x y z
N ALA A 1 3.54 10.89 13.24
CA ALA A 1 4.15 10.27 12.04
C ALA A 1 5.45 11.02 11.73
N SER A 2 6.53 10.34 11.36
CA SER A 2 7.75 11.02 10.90
C SER A 2 7.54 11.56 9.48
N ASP A 3 8.31 12.58 9.07
CA ASP A 3 8.24 13.15 7.69
C ASP A 3 8.48 12.11 6.59
N SER A 4 9.13 11.00 6.92
CA SER A 4 9.41 9.88 6.03
C SER A 4 8.42 8.72 6.10
N SER A 5 7.42 8.75 6.99
CA SER A 5 6.46 7.66 7.20
C SER A 5 5.03 8.09 6.88
N PHE A 6 4.38 7.32 6.01
CA PHE A 6 3.08 7.64 5.44
C PHE A 6 2.09 6.53 5.77
N GLN A 7 0.87 6.91 6.15
CA GLN A 7 -0.23 5.97 6.24
C GLN A 7 -0.94 5.89 4.89
N VAL A 8 -1.08 4.67 4.36
CA VAL A 8 -1.73 4.39 3.09
C VAL A 8 -2.94 3.51 3.35
N ARG A 9 -4.09 3.88 2.79
CA ARG A 9 -5.33 3.08 2.84
C ARG A 9 -5.71 2.72 1.42
N TRP A 10 -6.02 1.46 1.15
CA TRP A 10 -6.52 1.02 -0.16
C TRP A 10 -7.59 -0.05 -0.01
N SER A 11 -8.40 -0.21 -1.06
CA SER A 11 -9.37 -1.29 -1.19
C SER A 11 -8.97 -2.18 -2.35
N GLU A 12 -8.91 -3.48 -2.11
CA GLU A 12 -8.56 -4.51 -3.07
C GLU A 12 -9.81 -5.29 -3.47
N HIS A 13 -10.13 -5.30 -4.76
CA HIS A 13 -11.28 -6.02 -5.31
C HIS A 13 -10.76 -7.25 -6.04
N ARG A 14 -11.10 -8.45 -5.54
CA ARG A 14 -10.66 -9.71 -6.14
C ARG A 14 -11.75 -10.27 -7.04
N PHE A 15 -11.36 -10.72 -8.23
CA PHE A 15 -12.25 -11.37 -9.19
C PHE A 15 -11.72 -12.78 -9.50
N VAL A 16 -12.57 -13.81 -9.40
CA VAL A 16 -12.23 -15.20 -9.70
C VAL A 16 -13.20 -15.71 -10.74
N ASN A 17 -12.69 -16.21 -11.87
CA ASN A 17 -13.49 -16.67 -13.01
C ASN A 17 -14.51 -15.62 -13.51
N GLY A 18 -14.17 -14.34 -13.44
CA GLY A 18 -15.05 -13.23 -13.86
C GLY A 18 -16.11 -12.82 -12.83
N ALA A 19 -16.24 -13.55 -11.71
CA ALA A 19 -17.13 -13.19 -10.61
C ALA A 19 -16.38 -12.42 -9.51
N ALA A 20 -17.03 -11.45 -8.88
CA ALA A 20 -16.49 -10.75 -7.72
C ALA A 20 -16.34 -11.73 -6.54
N ALA A 21 -15.11 -11.90 -6.06
CA ALA A 21 -14.77 -12.84 -4.98
C ALA A 21 -14.68 -12.15 -3.60
N GLY A 22 -14.66 -10.81 -3.56
CA GLY A 22 -14.67 -10.03 -2.33
C GLY A 22 -13.95 -8.69 -2.46
N ILE A 23 -14.18 -7.82 -1.47
CA ILE A 23 -13.49 -6.54 -1.31
C ILE A 23 -12.77 -6.56 0.04
N GLU A 24 -11.48 -6.25 0.03
CA GLU A 24 -10.66 -6.18 1.23
C GLU A 24 -10.14 -4.77 1.41
N ARG A 25 -10.24 -4.25 2.63
CA ARG A 25 -9.66 -2.95 2.99
C ARG A 25 -8.36 -3.19 3.71
N TRP A 26 -7.36 -2.40 3.37
CA TRP A 26 -6.02 -2.51 3.92
C TRP A 26 -5.54 -1.15 4.39
N THR A 27 -4.82 -1.17 5.50
CA THR A 27 -4.05 -0.02 5.98
C THR A 27 -2.58 -0.42 6.04
N ALA A 28 -1.71 0.43 5.53
CA ALA A 28 -0.26 0.30 5.63
C ALA A 28 0.37 1.54 6.26
N VAL A 29 1.51 1.32 6.89
CA VAL A 29 2.50 2.34 7.18
C VAL A 29 3.70 2.07 6.28
N VAL A 30 4.04 3.06 5.45
CA VAL A 30 5.14 3.00 4.47
C VAL A 30 6.18 4.03 4.86
N SER A 31 7.42 3.59 5.02
CA SER A 31 8.57 4.49 5.21
C SER A 31 9.37 4.61 3.92
N ILE A 32 9.76 5.84 3.58
CA ILE A 32 10.54 6.14 2.38
C ILE A 32 11.89 6.78 2.70
N VAL A 33 12.82 6.64 1.76
CA VAL A 33 14.05 7.42 1.68
C VAL A 33 14.16 8.06 0.30
N LEU A 34 14.69 9.28 0.26
CA LEU A 34 14.99 9.99 -0.98
C LEU A 34 16.45 9.77 -1.36
N GLN A 35 16.66 9.24 -2.57
CA GLN A 35 17.98 9.07 -3.16
C GLN A 35 18.02 9.80 -4.51
N THR A 36 18.59 11.00 -4.51
CA THR A 36 18.70 11.83 -5.73
C THR A 36 19.37 11.03 -6.86
N PRO A 37 18.70 10.85 -8.01
CA PRO A 37 19.26 10.10 -9.12
C PRO A 37 20.44 10.85 -9.74
N ARG A 38 21.60 10.18 -9.82
CA ARG A 38 22.85 10.75 -10.38
C ARG A 38 23.24 10.21 -11.75
N THR A 39 22.39 9.37 -12.34
CA THR A 39 22.61 8.80 -13.67
C THR A 39 21.33 8.89 -14.49
N GLU A 40 21.46 9.12 -15.78
CA GLU A 40 20.34 9.23 -16.72
C GLU A 40 19.42 8.00 -16.67
N ARG A 41 20.02 6.80 -16.58
CA ARG A 41 19.29 5.54 -16.42
C ARG A 41 18.44 5.49 -15.14
N ARG A 42 18.93 6.03 -14.02
CA ARG A 42 18.16 6.09 -12.76
C ARG A 42 17.08 7.16 -12.82
N LEU A 43 17.40 8.33 -13.37
CA LEU A 43 16.44 9.43 -13.55
C LEU A 43 15.25 9.00 -14.41
N ARG A 44 15.49 8.28 -15.52
CA ARG A 44 14.41 7.76 -16.38
C ARG A 44 13.45 6.79 -15.68
N ARG A 45 13.94 5.98 -14.74
CA ARG A 45 13.10 4.98 -14.04
C ARG A 45 12.44 5.52 -12.79
N ASN A 46 13.09 6.43 -12.10
CA ASN A 46 12.61 7.01 -10.85
C ASN A 46 13.12 8.46 -10.74
N PRO A 47 12.43 9.41 -11.39
CA PRO A 47 12.89 10.80 -11.44
C PRO A 47 12.88 11.47 -10.06
N LEU A 48 12.01 11.03 -9.15
CA LEU A 48 11.90 11.56 -7.80
C LEU A 48 12.90 10.94 -6.82
N GLY A 49 13.53 9.82 -7.19
CA GLY A 49 14.46 9.12 -6.31
C GLY A 49 13.80 8.55 -5.05
N ILE A 50 12.51 8.23 -5.08
CA ILE A 50 11.78 7.70 -3.92
C ILE A 50 12.00 6.19 -3.81
N TYR A 51 12.40 5.71 -2.66
CA TYR A 51 12.54 4.27 -2.37
C TYR A 51 11.84 3.94 -1.05
N VAL A 52 11.22 2.76 -0.98
CA VAL A 52 10.62 2.25 0.26
C VAL A 52 11.69 1.51 1.06
N ASN A 53 11.85 1.86 2.33
CA ASN A 53 12.77 1.18 3.25
C ASN A 53 12.06 0.52 4.44
N GLY A 54 10.76 0.75 4.60
CA GLY A 54 9.93 0.11 5.62
C GLY A 54 8.50 -0.05 5.11
N LEU A 55 7.90 -1.20 5.39
CA LEU A 55 6.55 -1.51 4.97
C LEU A 55 5.90 -2.45 5.98
N SER A 56 4.77 -2.04 6.53
CA SER A 56 3.91 -2.87 7.36
C SER A 56 2.47 -2.62 6.94
N TRP A 57 1.68 -3.67 6.80
CA TRP A 57 0.26 -3.55 6.46
C TRP A 57 -0.58 -4.56 7.24
N SER A 58 -1.84 -4.19 7.46
CA SER A 58 -2.85 -5.06 8.04
C SER A 58 -4.16 -4.91 7.27
N ARG A 59 -4.92 -6.02 7.23
CA ARG A 59 -6.28 -6.01 6.71
C ARG A 59 -7.17 -5.36 7.76
N GLU A 60 -8.03 -4.44 7.33
CA GLU A 60 -9.13 -3.97 8.16
C GLU A 60 -10.17 -5.09 8.25
N LEU A 61 -10.37 -5.61 9.45
CA LEU A 61 -11.45 -6.55 9.71
C LEU A 61 -12.75 -5.75 9.72
N GLU A 62 -13.48 -5.78 8.60
CA GLU A 62 -14.87 -5.40 8.59
C GLU A 62 -15.62 -6.43 9.45
N ALA A 63 -16.05 -6.04 10.65
CA ALA A 63 -16.97 -6.83 11.45
C ALA A 63 -18.33 -6.86 10.75
N ASN A 64 -18.47 -7.72 9.75
CA ASN A 64 -19.74 -8.00 9.09
C ASN A 64 -19.83 -9.51 8.85
N GLU A 65 -19.81 -10.29 9.92
CA GLU A 65 -20.41 -11.61 9.94
C GLU A 65 -20.77 -12.03 11.38
N GLY A 66 -22.05 -11.84 11.75
CA GLY A 66 -22.71 -12.77 12.67
C GLY A 66 -22.88 -12.39 14.14
N ASP A 67 -23.27 -11.14 14.47
CA ASP A 67 -24.14 -10.94 15.64
C ASP A 67 -25.56 -11.35 15.22
N ILE A 68 -25.86 -12.63 15.35
CA ILE A 68 -27.23 -13.16 15.32
C ILE A 68 -27.39 -13.88 16.67
N PRO A 69 -28.29 -13.41 17.57
CA PRO A 69 -28.59 -14.11 18.82
C PRO A 69 -29.26 -15.47 18.59
#